data_AF-A0A553GSQ8-F1
#
_entry.id   AF-A0A553GSQ8-F1
#
_cell.length_a   1.000
_cell.length_b   1.000
_cell.length_c   1.000
_cell.angle_alpha   90.00
_cell.angle_beta   90.00
_cell.angle_gamma   90.00
#
_symmetry.space_group_name_H-M   'P 1'
#
loop_
_entity.id
_entity.type
_entity.pdbx_description
1 polymer ?
#
loop_
_entity_poly.entity_id
_entity_poly.type
_entity_poly.pdbx_seq_one_letter_code
_entity_poly.pdbx_strand_id
1 'polypeptide(L)'
;MEKLLSREEIIVIEKEAQNPWYRLKNLVIIPEDYKSINSVTPKGLIFINGNNDTGLTHINERHRHSNGNYKLTKGKVTNPSLFDLKSCSLLDYEKIVDEVYLNNEKIVKGLFDEYKGYFGGELYNLILYKDSRIVHTLYPQKKIFNSSKRQLIKYVIGKMNATHNIFDNDAYTVSISYIDCNKIDKYIFKFRLIPKYNLEELWIEILNNKEHHDVALFIYSKDLNVQDGKYPDYLKRIFTSFELGKVEILEKLIEKIERRGLSQFSIIVNELFKLSK
;
A
#
# COMPACT_ATOMS: atom_id res chain seq x y z
N MET A 1 -13.15 -13.62 13.01
CA MET A 1 -13.32 -12.95 14.31
C MET A 1 -12.30 -11.83 14.31
N GLU A 2 -12.71 -10.59 14.56
CA GLU A 2 -11.80 -9.43 14.55
C GLU A 2 -10.81 -9.55 15.71
N LYS A 3 -9.54 -9.25 15.48
CA LYS A 3 -8.47 -9.30 16.49
C LYS A 3 -8.20 -7.89 17.04
N LEU A 4 -9.05 -7.44 17.95
CA LEU A 4 -8.93 -6.15 18.64
C LEU A 4 -8.09 -6.25 19.93
N LEU A 5 -7.58 -5.11 20.42
CA LEU A 5 -6.88 -5.04 21.70
C LEU A 5 -7.82 -5.30 22.88
N SER A 6 -7.34 -6.04 23.88
CA SER A 6 -8.01 -6.14 25.18
C SER A 6 -7.76 -4.90 26.04
N ARG A 7 -8.49 -4.75 27.16
CA ARG A 7 -8.29 -3.62 28.07
C ARG A 7 -6.92 -3.66 28.75
N GLU A 8 -6.46 -4.86 29.10
CA GLU A 8 -5.13 -5.09 29.68
C GLU A 8 -4.04 -4.69 28.70
N GLU A 9 -4.19 -5.05 27.42
CA GLU A 9 -3.24 -4.67 26.37
C GLU A 9 -3.18 -3.15 26.17
N ILE A 10 -4.34 -2.48 26.17
CA ILE A 10 -4.41 -1.01 26.10
C ILE A 10 -3.61 -0.37 27.24
N ILE A 11 -3.79 -0.83 28.48
CA ILE A 11 -3.08 -0.29 29.65
C ILE A 11 -1.56 -0.46 29.52
N VAL A 12 -1.12 -1.64 29.05
CA VAL A 12 0.31 -1.91 28.84
C VAL A 12 0.89 -0.98 27.78
N ILE A 13 0.22 -0.83 26.64
CA ILE A 13 0.64 0.04 25.54
C ILE A 13 0.70 1.51 26.02
N GLU A 14 -0.29 2.00 26.75
CA GLU A 14 -0.30 3.39 27.23
C GLU A 14 0.82 3.66 28.25
N LYS A 15 1.13 2.68 29.09
CA LYS A 15 2.26 2.78 30.02
C LYS A 15 3.59 2.82 29.26
N GLU A 16 3.76 1.96 28.27
CA GLU A 16 4.97 1.89 27.45
C GLU A 16 5.17 3.16 26.61
N ALA A 17 4.08 3.73 26.07
CA ALA A 17 4.07 4.97 25.29
C ALA A 17 4.54 6.22 26.05
N GLN A 18 4.72 6.11 27.38
CA GLN A 18 5.34 7.18 28.16
C GLN A 18 6.83 7.36 27.82
N ASN A 19 7.49 6.31 27.32
CA ASN A 19 8.88 6.37 26.89
C ASN A 19 9.07 7.48 25.83
N PRO A 20 9.96 8.47 26.06
CA PRO A 20 10.15 9.59 25.15
C PRO A 20 10.68 9.19 23.77
N TRP A 21 11.25 7.99 23.62
CA TRP A 21 11.79 7.51 22.34
C TRP A 21 10.72 7.45 21.24
N TYR A 22 9.49 7.11 21.61
CA TYR A 22 8.37 7.05 20.67
C TYR A 22 7.98 8.41 20.07
N ARG A 23 8.48 9.52 20.62
CA ARG A 23 8.22 10.89 20.13
C ARG A 23 9.31 11.43 19.21
N LEU A 24 10.37 10.66 18.97
CA LEU A 24 11.49 11.09 18.12
C LEU A 24 11.13 10.93 16.63
N LYS A 25 10.93 12.05 15.92
CA LYS A 25 10.44 12.11 14.53
C LYS A 25 11.27 11.34 13.48
N ASN A 26 12.51 11.00 13.79
CA ASN A 26 13.43 10.31 12.87
C ASN A 26 13.84 8.93 13.36
N LEU A 27 13.25 8.44 14.47
CA LEU A 27 13.53 7.10 14.96
C LEU A 27 12.63 6.11 14.24
N VAL A 28 13.24 5.21 13.47
CA VAL A 28 12.53 4.08 12.88
C VAL A 28 12.49 2.97 13.91
N ILE A 29 11.30 2.62 14.37
CA ILE A 29 11.08 1.50 15.29
C ILE A 29 10.65 0.30 14.46
N ILE A 30 11.36 -0.82 14.62
CA ILE A 30 11.02 -2.08 13.96
C ILE A 30 10.05 -2.82 14.89
N PRO A 31 8.78 -2.98 14.51
CA PRO A 31 7.81 -3.62 15.38
C PRO A 31 8.05 -5.13 15.47
N GLU A 32 8.00 -5.69 16.68
CA GLU A 32 8.13 -7.12 16.93
C GLU A 32 6.81 -7.87 16.73
N ASP A 33 5.69 -7.20 17.03
CA ASP A 33 4.35 -7.76 16.95
C ASP A 33 3.29 -6.70 16.56
N TYR A 34 2.00 -7.05 16.63
CA TYR A 34 0.90 -6.14 16.29
C TYR A 34 0.63 -5.07 17.36
N LYS A 35 1.20 -5.20 18.56
CA LYS A 35 0.98 -4.29 19.70
C LYS A 35 2.10 -3.26 19.83
N SER A 36 3.25 -3.58 19.24
CA SER A 36 4.44 -2.73 19.20
C SER A 36 4.11 -1.30 18.78
N ILE A 37 4.57 -0.34 19.57
CA ILE A 37 4.36 1.09 19.31
C ILE A 37 5.32 1.51 18.20
N ASN A 38 4.78 2.10 17.15
CA ASN A 38 5.58 2.71 16.08
C ASN A 38 5.96 4.14 16.45
N SER A 39 5.01 4.91 16.97
CA SER A 39 5.22 6.30 17.32
C SER A 39 4.15 6.85 18.26
N VAL A 40 4.48 7.97 18.89
CA VAL A 40 3.60 8.78 19.71
C VAL A 40 3.65 10.22 19.21
N THR A 41 2.50 10.77 18.85
CA THR A 41 2.40 12.13 18.31
C THR A 41 2.71 13.18 19.38
N PRO A 42 3.00 14.44 18.99
CA PRO A 42 3.08 15.57 19.91
C PRO A 42 1.87 15.73 20.85
N LYS A 43 0.66 15.32 20.42
CA LYS A 43 -0.55 15.32 21.27
C LYS A 43 -0.78 14.03 22.05
N GLY A 44 0.17 13.10 22.00
CA GLY A 44 0.18 11.87 22.77
C GLY A 44 -0.69 10.77 22.18
N LEU A 45 -1.09 10.86 20.91
CA LEU A 45 -1.78 9.77 20.23
C LEU A 45 -0.78 8.68 19.87
N ILE A 46 -1.17 7.42 20.07
CA ILE A 46 -0.28 6.27 20.00
C ILE A 46 -0.61 5.48 18.73
N PHE A 47 0.37 5.36 17.84
CA PHE A 47 0.29 4.47 16.70
C PHE A 47 0.97 3.15 17.04
N ILE A 48 0.20 2.08 16.96
CA ILE A 48 0.70 0.70 17.03
C ILE A 48 0.84 0.12 15.63
N ASN A 49 1.69 -0.90 15.51
CA ASN A 49 1.86 -1.64 14.26
C ASN A 49 0.53 -2.21 13.77
N GLY A 50 -0.26 -2.77 14.69
CA GLY A 50 -1.58 -3.26 14.41
C GLY A 50 -1.60 -4.54 13.58
N ASN A 51 -2.80 -4.91 13.13
CA ASN A 51 -3.08 -6.07 12.31
C ASN A 51 -4.15 -5.67 11.26
N ASN A 52 -4.75 -6.65 10.58
CA ASN A 52 -5.75 -6.36 9.53
C ASN A 52 -7.03 -5.69 10.05
N ASP A 53 -7.25 -5.65 11.37
CA ASP A 53 -8.42 -5.08 12.02
C ASP A 53 -8.12 -3.78 12.80
N THR A 54 -6.87 -3.44 13.09
CA THR A 54 -6.52 -2.24 13.88
C THR A 54 -5.12 -1.69 13.59
N GLY A 55 -4.86 -0.43 13.94
CA GLY A 55 -3.55 0.21 13.91
C GLY A 55 -3.03 0.52 12.51
N LEU A 56 -1.72 0.72 12.38
CA LEU A 56 -1.10 1.15 11.12
C LEU A 56 -1.26 0.13 10.00
N THR A 57 -1.20 -1.17 10.31
CA THR A 57 -1.43 -2.25 9.34
C THR A 57 -2.83 -2.10 8.74
N HIS A 58 -3.87 -1.95 9.56
CA HIS A 58 -5.24 -1.75 9.07
C HIS A 58 -5.40 -0.47 8.23
N ILE A 59 -4.83 0.64 8.69
CA ILE A 59 -4.88 1.93 7.96
C ILE A 59 -4.21 1.77 6.58
N ASN A 60 -2.99 1.20 6.57
CA ASN A 60 -2.19 1.05 5.38
C ASN A 60 -2.78 0.04 4.41
N GLU A 61 -3.31 -1.06 4.90
CA GLU A 61 -4.05 -1.99 4.05
C GLU A 61 -5.23 -1.23 3.45
N ARG A 62 -6.17 -0.78 4.26
CA ARG A 62 -7.49 -0.34 3.78
C ARG A 62 -7.49 0.96 2.98
N HIS A 63 -6.56 1.87 3.26
CA HIS A 63 -6.66 3.27 2.79
C HIS A 63 -5.46 3.72 1.94
N ARG A 64 -4.45 2.87 1.70
CA ARG A 64 -3.39 3.16 0.72
C ARG A 64 -3.84 2.83 -0.69
N HIS A 65 -3.38 3.65 -1.63
CA HIS A 65 -3.61 3.47 -3.06
C HIS A 65 -2.96 2.21 -3.63
N SER A 66 -1.84 1.76 -3.07
CA SER A 66 -1.09 0.59 -3.55
C SER A 66 -1.67 -0.76 -3.11
N ASN A 67 -2.53 -0.77 -2.08
CA ASN A 67 -3.15 -2.00 -1.58
C ASN A 67 -4.56 -2.08 -2.17
N GLY A 68 -4.74 -2.90 -3.21
CA GLY A 68 -5.95 -3.02 -4.02
C GLY A 68 -7.19 -3.52 -3.27
N ASN A 69 -7.68 -2.73 -2.30
CA ASN A 69 -8.77 -3.08 -1.41
C ASN A 69 -10.15 -2.88 -2.02
N TYR A 70 -10.28 -3.36 -3.24
CA TYR A 70 -11.56 -3.61 -3.86
C TYR A 70 -12.23 -4.78 -3.14
N LYS A 71 -13.22 -4.50 -2.27
CA LYS A 71 -14.07 -5.56 -1.71
C LYS A 71 -14.94 -6.13 -2.83
N LEU A 72 -14.56 -7.29 -3.37
CA LEU A 72 -15.34 -8.06 -4.33
C LEU A 72 -16.54 -8.71 -3.62
N THR A 73 -17.65 -8.00 -3.55
CA THR A 73 -18.94 -8.53 -3.04
C THR A 73 -19.89 -8.75 -4.21
N LYS A 74 -20.23 -10.01 -4.52
CA LYS A 74 -21.20 -10.37 -5.58
C LYS A 74 -20.90 -9.70 -6.94
N GLY A 75 -19.64 -9.64 -7.35
CA GLY A 75 -19.22 -9.00 -8.61
C GLY A 75 -19.24 -7.47 -8.60
N LYS A 76 -19.55 -6.82 -7.46
CA LYS A 76 -19.39 -5.39 -7.26
C LYS A 76 -18.25 -5.12 -6.29
N VAL A 77 -17.31 -4.33 -6.77
CA VAL A 77 -16.17 -3.82 -6.04
C VAL A 77 -16.59 -2.59 -5.25
N THR A 78 -16.43 -2.61 -3.93
CA THR A 78 -16.59 -1.39 -3.11
C THR A 78 -15.23 -0.76 -2.85
N ASN A 79 -15.09 0.52 -3.22
CA ASN A 79 -13.85 1.27 -3.02
C ASN A 79 -13.78 1.81 -1.59
N PRO A 80 -12.71 1.51 -0.84
CA PRO A 80 -12.43 2.15 0.45
C PRO A 80 -12.08 3.61 0.18
N SER A 81 -12.26 4.50 1.16
CA SER A 81 -11.78 5.88 1.02
C SER A 81 -10.25 5.88 1.04
N LEU A 82 -9.60 6.52 0.08
CA LEU A 82 -8.14 6.54 -0.02
C LEU A 82 -7.59 7.89 0.45
N PHE A 83 -6.47 7.88 1.18
CA PHE A 83 -5.71 9.11 1.51
C PHE A 83 -5.12 9.72 0.25
N ASP A 84 -4.91 11.03 0.21
CA ASP A 84 -4.15 11.68 -0.88
C ASP A 84 -2.86 10.90 -1.15
N LEU A 85 -2.56 10.74 -2.44
CA LEU A 85 -1.33 10.19 -2.98
C LEU A 85 -0.06 10.80 -2.36
N LYS A 86 -0.13 12.05 -1.90
CA LYS A 86 0.96 12.74 -1.22
C LYS A 86 1.03 12.49 0.29
N SER A 87 -0.01 11.90 0.88
CA SER A 87 -0.18 11.71 2.34
C SER A 87 -0.02 10.24 2.76
N CYS A 88 0.93 9.54 2.14
CA CYS A 88 1.09 8.08 2.29
C CYS A 88 2.10 7.66 3.37
N SER A 89 2.69 8.60 4.12
CA SER A 89 3.68 8.30 5.16
C SER A 89 3.10 8.36 6.57
N LEU A 90 3.70 7.62 7.51
CA LEU A 90 3.37 7.69 8.94
C LEU A 90 3.39 9.14 9.46
N LEU A 91 4.37 9.92 9.01
CA LEU A 91 4.52 11.33 9.38
C LEU A 91 3.33 12.20 8.94
N ASP A 92 2.65 11.84 7.85
CA ASP A 92 1.46 12.55 7.41
C ASP A 92 0.25 12.14 8.23
N TYR A 93 0.12 10.86 8.59
CA TYR A 93 -0.94 10.40 9.50
C TYR A 93 -0.84 11.07 10.87
N GLU A 94 0.36 11.20 11.45
CA GLU A 94 0.55 11.87 12.73
C GLU A 94 0.05 13.32 12.72
N LYS A 95 0.33 14.07 11.65
CA LYS A 95 -0.16 15.44 11.51
C LYS A 95 -1.68 15.49 11.40
N ILE A 96 -2.27 14.60 10.59
CA ILE A 96 -3.71 14.52 10.40
C ILE A 96 -4.40 14.21 11.73
N VAL A 97 -3.94 13.18 12.47
CA VAL A 97 -4.60 12.81 13.73
C VAL A 97 -4.47 13.87 14.80
N ASP A 98 -3.32 14.55 14.90
CA ASP A 98 -3.15 15.64 15.86
C ASP A 98 -4.11 16.80 15.57
N GLU A 99 -4.29 17.17 14.31
CA GLU A 99 -5.21 18.26 13.92
C GLU A 99 -6.68 17.85 14.11
N VAL A 100 -7.04 16.61 13.73
CA VAL A 100 -8.40 16.09 13.89
C VAL A 100 -8.77 15.95 15.37
N TYR A 101 -7.84 15.51 16.22
CA TYR A 101 -8.10 15.29 17.63
C TYR A 101 -8.31 16.59 18.43
N LEU A 102 -7.59 17.67 18.09
CA LEU A 102 -7.67 18.95 18.81
C LEU A 102 -8.98 19.71 18.59
N ASN A 103 -9.50 19.65 17.36
CA ASN A 103 -10.47 20.64 16.90
C ASN A 103 -11.91 20.17 16.94
N ASN A 104 -12.18 18.96 17.46
CA ASN A 104 -13.47 18.30 17.23
C ASN A 104 -14.00 17.56 18.45
N GLU A 105 -15.32 17.48 18.53
CA GLU A 105 -16.01 16.80 19.63
C GLU A 105 -15.85 15.27 19.53
N LYS A 106 -15.59 14.65 20.68
CA LYS A 106 -15.56 13.19 20.85
C LYS A 106 -16.98 12.64 20.75
N ILE A 107 -17.21 11.74 19.80
CA ILE A 107 -18.44 10.94 19.67
C ILE A 107 -18.14 9.53 20.18
N VAL A 108 -18.72 9.15 21.32
CA VAL A 108 -18.50 7.83 21.92
C VAL A 108 -19.38 6.78 21.23
N LYS A 109 -18.78 5.69 20.74
CA LYS A 109 -19.49 4.57 20.12
C LYS A 109 -18.92 3.21 20.54
N GLY A 110 -19.63 2.52 21.43
CA GLY A 110 -19.28 1.15 21.80
C GLY A 110 -17.87 1.04 22.40
N LEU A 111 -16.98 0.34 21.69
CA LEU A 111 -15.58 0.12 22.07
C LEU A 111 -14.62 1.25 21.64
N PHE A 112 -15.13 2.28 20.96
CA PHE A 112 -14.30 3.29 20.33
C PHE A 112 -14.78 4.72 20.59
N ASP A 113 -13.82 5.64 20.50
CA ASP A 113 -14.05 7.08 20.47
C ASP A 113 -13.82 7.59 19.04
N GLU A 114 -14.81 8.25 18.46
CA GLU A 114 -14.74 8.81 17.10
C GLU A 114 -14.58 10.33 17.15
N TYR A 115 -13.65 10.83 16.33
CA TYR A 115 -13.43 12.25 16.08
C TYR A 115 -13.55 12.51 14.58
N LYS A 116 -14.12 13.64 14.20
CA LYS A 116 -14.26 14.03 12.79
C LYS A 116 -13.67 15.40 12.60
N GLY A 117 -12.69 15.57 11.71
CA GLY A 117 -11.99 16.84 11.56
C GLY A 117 -11.49 17.08 10.15
N TYR A 118 -11.27 18.35 9.82
CA TYR A 118 -10.71 18.74 8.52
C TYR A 118 -9.19 18.81 8.60
N PHE A 119 -8.53 18.34 7.54
CA PHE A 119 -7.11 18.55 7.28
C PHE A 119 -6.93 18.75 5.77
N GLY A 120 -6.23 19.80 5.35
CA GLY A 120 -5.97 20.06 3.93
C GLY A 120 -7.25 20.17 3.06
N GLY A 121 -8.39 20.58 3.63
CA GLY A 121 -9.67 20.69 2.93
C GLY A 121 -10.47 19.38 2.80
N GLU A 122 -9.95 18.27 3.33
CA GLU A 122 -10.65 16.99 3.40
C GLU A 122 -11.10 16.66 4.83
N LEU A 123 -12.28 16.06 4.96
CA LEU A 123 -12.84 15.63 6.24
C LEU A 123 -12.39 14.20 6.53
N TYR A 124 -11.81 13.97 7.71
CA TYR A 124 -11.32 12.68 8.18
C TYR A 124 -12.17 12.17 9.35
N ASN A 125 -12.27 10.84 9.47
CA ASN A 125 -12.69 10.18 10.70
C ASN A 125 -11.46 9.57 11.36
N LEU A 126 -11.23 9.93 12.61
CA LEU A 126 -10.24 9.33 13.50
C LEU A 126 -11.00 8.47 14.51
N ILE A 127 -10.60 7.22 14.64
CA ILE A 127 -11.17 6.29 15.62
C ILE A 127 -10.07 5.87 16.57
N LEU A 128 -10.29 6.08 17.87
CA LEU A 128 -9.43 5.63 18.95
C LEU A 128 -10.10 4.49 19.71
N TYR A 129 -9.32 3.65 20.38
CA TYR A 129 -9.86 2.78 21.42
C TYR A 129 -10.46 3.63 22.53
N LYS A 130 -11.62 3.21 23.05
CA LYS A 130 -12.38 3.98 24.03
C LYS A 130 -11.54 4.32 25.25
N ASP A 131 -11.61 5.59 25.64
CA ASP A 131 -10.92 6.15 26.81
C ASP A 131 -9.42 5.80 26.80
N SER A 132 -8.82 5.91 25.62
CA SER A 132 -7.39 5.73 25.40
C SER A 132 -6.86 6.72 24.37
N ARG A 133 -5.54 6.74 24.20
CA ARG A 133 -4.87 7.50 23.14
C ARG A 133 -4.48 6.65 21.93
N ILE A 134 -4.88 5.38 21.88
CA ILE A 134 -4.43 4.44 20.85
C ILE A 134 -5.29 4.57 19.60
N VAL A 135 -4.65 4.86 18.47
CA VAL A 135 -5.31 4.98 17.17
C VAL A 135 -5.72 3.59 16.67
N HIS A 136 -7.02 3.39 16.53
CA HIS A 136 -7.59 2.18 15.94
C HIS A 136 -7.59 2.27 14.41
N THR A 137 -8.09 3.38 13.85
CA THR A 137 -8.04 3.65 12.41
C THR A 137 -8.18 5.14 12.12
N LEU A 138 -7.76 5.55 10.93
CA LEU A 138 -7.92 6.89 10.38
C LEU A 138 -8.29 6.76 8.90
N TYR A 139 -9.27 7.52 8.43
CA TYR A 139 -9.63 7.53 7.01
C TYR A 139 -10.37 8.79 6.56
N PRO A 140 -10.18 9.22 5.30
CA PRO A 140 -10.96 10.32 4.73
C PRO A 140 -12.43 9.91 4.51
N GLN A 141 -13.35 10.85 4.71
CA GLN A 141 -14.77 10.66 4.41
C GLN A 141 -15.06 10.75 2.93
N LYS A 142 -14.44 11.73 2.27
CA LYS A 142 -14.65 11.91 0.85
C LYS A 142 -13.85 10.85 0.10
N LYS A 143 -14.48 10.36 -0.96
CA LYS A 143 -13.87 9.45 -1.92
C LYS A 143 -13.24 10.24 -3.07
N ILE A 144 -12.75 11.47 -2.81
CA ILE A 144 -12.21 12.36 -3.86
C ILE A 144 -11.07 11.67 -4.60
N PHE A 145 -10.22 10.95 -3.86
CA PHE A 145 -9.11 10.17 -4.42
C PHE A 145 -9.51 8.77 -4.88
N ASN A 146 -10.75 8.34 -4.60
CA ASN A 146 -11.34 7.24 -5.35
C ASN A 146 -11.78 7.84 -6.68
N SER A 147 -10.82 8.14 -7.55
CA SER A 147 -11.09 8.32 -8.96
C SER A 147 -12.07 7.23 -9.37
N SER A 148 -13.14 7.60 -10.05
CA SER A 148 -14.15 6.73 -10.65
C SER A 148 -13.50 5.85 -11.73
N LYS A 149 -12.48 5.09 -11.34
CA LYS A 149 -11.67 4.24 -12.17
C LYS A 149 -12.57 3.08 -12.56
N ARG A 150 -12.97 3.10 -13.82
CA ARG A 150 -13.55 1.94 -14.47
C ARG A 150 -12.44 0.89 -14.48
N GLN A 151 -12.54 -0.06 -13.55
CA GLN A 151 -11.61 -1.18 -13.48
C GLN A 151 -11.60 -1.88 -14.84
N LEU A 152 -10.45 -1.88 -15.52
CA LEU A 152 -10.33 -2.47 -16.86
C LEU A 152 -10.39 -3.99 -16.82
N ILE A 153 -10.08 -4.57 -15.66
CA ILE A 153 -9.92 -6.02 -15.43
C ILE A 153 -10.65 -6.46 -14.16
N LYS A 154 -10.93 -7.77 -14.04
CA LYS A 154 -11.59 -8.39 -12.88
C LYS A 154 -10.66 -8.70 -11.69
N TYR A 155 -9.43 -8.20 -11.73
CA TYR A 155 -8.38 -8.48 -10.74
C TYR A 155 -8.03 -7.23 -9.96
N VAL A 156 -7.56 -7.44 -8.74
CA VAL A 156 -7.25 -6.37 -7.78
C VAL A 156 -5.77 -6.48 -7.39
N ILE A 157 -5.11 -5.35 -7.13
CA ILE A 157 -3.70 -5.39 -6.71
C ILE A 157 -3.59 -6.10 -5.36
N GLY A 158 -2.76 -7.14 -5.32
CA GLY A 158 -2.41 -7.88 -4.13
C GLY A 158 -1.17 -7.29 -3.44
N LYS A 159 -0.31 -8.15 -2.90
CA LYS A 159 0.85 -7.70 -2.14
C LYS A 159 1.94 -7.15 -3.08
N MET A 160 2.57 -6.06 -2.65
CA MET A 160 3.82 -5.59 -3.23
C MET A 160 4.98 -6.10 -2.38
N ASN A 161 5.99 -6.71 -3.00
CA ASN A 161 7.21 -7.13 -2.32
C ASN A 161 8.43 -6.49 -2.98
N ALA A 162 9.45 -6.23 -2.18
CA ALA A 162 10.75 -5.76 -2.63
C ALA A 162 11.81 -6.74 -2.15
N THR A 163 12.68 -7.20 -3.05
CA THR A 163 13.81 -8.05 -2.70
C THR A 163 15.09 -7.48 -3.26
N HIS A 164 16.19 -7.73 -2.57
CA HIS A 164 17.54 -7.39 -3.01
C HIS A 164 18.37 -8.67 -2.97
N ASN A 165 18.88 -9.08 -4.13
CA ASN A 165 19.70 -10.28 -4.27
C ASN A 165 21.13 -9.89 -4.61
N ILE A 166 21.97 -9.77 -3.58
CA ILE A 166 23.39 -9.46 -3.70
C ILE A 166 24.17 -10.50 -4.51
N PHE A 167 23.71 -11.76 -4.54
CA PHE A 167 24.38 -12.85 -5.24
C PHE A 167 23.98 -12.96 -6.71
N ASP A 168 22.86 -12.36 -7.09
CA ASP A 168 22.36 -12.34 -8.48
C ASP A 168 22.57 -10.97 -9.11
N ASN A 169 23.84 -10.64 -9.34
CA ASN A 169 24.27 -9.39 -9.98
C ASN A 169 23.76 -8.13 -9.27
N ASP A 170 23.63 -8.20 -7.95
CA ASP A 170 23.11 -7.13 -7.10
C ASP A 170 21.70 -6.67 -7.50
N ALA A 171 20.87 -7.61 -7.97
CA ALA A 171 19.57 -7.28 -8.52
C ALA A 171 18.57 -6.85 -7.45
N TYR A 172 17.89 -5.74 -7.71
CA TYR A 172 16.74 -5.28 -6.94
C TYR A 172 15.47 -5.64 -7.69
N THR A 173 14.54 -6.32 -7.03
CA THR A 173 13.26 -6.72 -7.64
C THR A 173 12.09 -6.16 -6.86
N VAL A 174 11.17 -5.50 -7.54
CA VAL A 174 9.86 -5.11 -7.01
C VAL A 174 8.81 -5.96 -7.70
N SER A 175 8.05 -6.73 -6.92
CA SER A 175 6.96 -7.56 -7.43
C SER A 175 5.60 -6.98 -7.04
N ILE A 176 4.66 -6.91 -7.99
CA ILE A 176 3.27 -6.49 -7.76
C ILE A 176 2.35 -7.61 -8.20
N SER A 177 1.59 -8.17 -7.26
CA SER A 177 0.63 -9.22 -7.59
C SER A 177 -0.75 -8.66 -7.95
N TYR A 178 -1.50 -9.39 -8.76
CA TYR A 178 -2.91 -9.16 -9.07
C TYR A 178 -3.69 -10.42 -8.71
N ILE A 179 -4.62 -10.29 -7.77
CA ILE A 179 -5.41 -11.39 -7.23
C ILE A 179 -6.84 -11.38 -7.78
N ASP A 180 -7.43 -12.58 -7.86
CA ASP A 180 -8.83 -12.77 -8.19
C ASP A 180 -9.76 -12.66 -6.96
N CYS A 181 -11.06 -12.88 -7.17
CA CYS A 181 -12.07 -12.85 -6.10
C CYS A 181 -11.88 -13.93 -5.03
N ASN A 182 -11.09 -14.97 -5.31
CA ASN A 182 -10.76 -16.03 -4.37
C ASN A 182 -9.43 -15.76 -3.65
N LYS A 183 -8.84 -14.56 -3.82
CA LYS A 183 -7.53 -14.15 -3.28
C LYS A 183 -6.37 -14.99 -3.81
N ILE A 184 -6.52 -15.54 -5.02
CA ILE A 184 -5.46 -16.29 -5.68
C ILE A 184 -4.74 -15.35 -6.64
N ASP A 185 -3.40 -15.29 -6.55
CA ASP A 185 -2.57 -14.54 -7.49
C ASP A 185 -2.76 -15.08 -8.91
N LYS A 186 -2.95 -14.18 -9.87
CA LYS A 186 -3.13 -14.48 -11.30
C LYS A 186 -2.03 -13.91 -12.15
N TYR A 187 -1.56 -12.72 -11.80
CA TYR A 187 -0.45 -12.05 -12.46
C TYR A 187 0.51 -11.52 -11.41
N ILE A 188 1.81 -11.70 -11.62
CA ILE A 188 2.86 -11.06 -10.83
C ILE A 188 3.76 -10.29 -11.78
N PHE A 189 3.76 -8.97 -11.65
CA PHE A 189 4.69 -8.11 -12.37
C PHE A 189 5.97 -7.98 -11.57
N LYS A 190 7.13 -8.31 -12.16
CA LYS A 190 8.44 -8.17 -11.53
C LYS A 190 9.26 -7.13 -12.27
N PHE A 191 9.49 -6.00 -11.62
CA PHE A 191 10.41 -4.95 -12.07
C PHE A 191 11.77 -5.24 -11.49
N ARG A 192 12.74 -5.53 -12.34
CA ARG A 192 14.08 -5.91 -11.92
C ARG A 192 15.08 -4.88 -12.39
N LEU A 193 15.84 -4.32 -11.45
CA LEU A 193 17.01 -3.49 -11.71
C LEU A 193 18.24 -4.33 -11.48
N ILE A 194 19.15 -4.39 -12.46
CA ILE A 194 20.43 -5.10 -12.39
C ILE A 194 21.55 -4.07 -12.55
N PRO A 195 22.04 -3.46 -11.46
CA PRO A 195 22.99 -2.36 -11.49
C PRO A 195 24.27 -2.71 -12.25
N LYS A 196 24.78 -3.94 -12.06
CA LYS A 196 25.99 -4.44 -12.71
C LYS A 196 25.97 -4.29 -14.24
N TYR A 197 24.80 -4.44 -14.85
CA TYR A 197 24.63 -4.34 -16.30
C TYR A 197 23.94 -3.05 -16.73
N ASN A 198 23.68 -2.12 -15.81
CA ASN A 198 22.85 -0.95 -16.08
C ASN A 198 21.50 -1.33 -16.70
N LEU A 199 20.90 -2.44 -16.27
CA LEU A 199 19.75 -3.01 -16.94
C LEU A 199 18.49 -2.90 -16.09
N GLU A 200 17.41 -2.48 -16.73
CA GLU A 200 16.05 -2.59 -16.20
C GLU A 200 15.31 -3.66 -16.99
N GLU A 201 14.60 -4.55 -16.30
CA GLU A 201 13.73 -5.55 -16.90
C GLU A 201 12.33 -5.50 -16.28
N LEU A 202 11.32 -5.81 -17.07
CA LEU A 202 9.98 -6.15 -16.57
C LEU A 202 9.60 -7.54 -17.03
N TRP A 203 9.12 -8.33 -16.08
CA TRP A 203 8.58 -9.66 -16.27
C TRP A 203 7.13 -9.70 -15.81
N ILE A 204 6.32 -10.57 -16.43
CA ILE A 204 4.99 -10.94 -15.94
C ILE A 204 4.97 -12.44 -15.75
N GLU A 205 4.66 -12.89 -14.56
CA GLU A 205 4.34 -14.29 -14.28
C GLU A 205 2.83 -14.44 -14.29
N ILE A 206 2.33 -15.34 -15.12
CA ILE A 206 0.91 -15.67 -15.21
C ILE A 206 0.70 -17.01 -14.53
N LEU A 207 -0.08 -17.00 -13.45
CA LEU A 207 -0.31 -18.15 -12.60
C LEU A 207 -1.63 -18.84 -12.98
N ASN A 208 -1.53 -20.08 -13.44
CA ASN A 208 -2.69 -20.92 -13.74
C ASN A 208 -3.05 -21.82 -12.56
N ASN A 209 -4.30 -21.76 -12.08
CA ASN A 209 -4.80 -22.51 -10.91
C ASN A 209 -4.85 -24.04 -11.10
N LYS A 210 -4.41 -24.57 -12.25
CA LYS A 210 -4.66 -25.97 -12.66
C LYS A 210 -3.36 -26.72 -12.96
N GLU A 211 -2.43 -26.72 -12.02
CA GLU A 211 -1.20 -27.54 -12.07
C GLU A 211 -0.07 -26.91 -12.91
N HIS A 212 0.87 -26.25 -12.22
CA HIS A 212 2.28 -26.09 -12.59
C HIS A 212 2.68 -25.57 -13.99
N HIS A 213 1.98 -24.57 -14.53
CA HIS A 213 2.56 -23.75 -15.60
C HIS A 213 2.47 -22.27 -15.26
N ASP A 214 3.50 -21.79 -14.55
CA ASP A 214 3.81 -20.38 -14.45
C ASP A 214 4.41 -19.96 -15.79
N VAL A 215 3.70 -19.15 -16.55
CA VAL A 215 4.29 -18.56 -17.75
C VAL A 215 4.97 -17.26 -17.33
N ALA A 216 6.29 -17.29 -17.25
CA ALA A 216 7.09 -16.08 -17.11
C ALA A 216 7.30 -15.46 -18.50
N LEU A 217 6.73 -14.28 -18.70
CA LEU A 217 6.83 -13.51 -19.93
C LEU A 217 7.77 -12.33 -19.69
N PHE A 218 8.85 -12.30 -20.46
CA PHE A 218 9.70 -11.12 -20.57
C PHE A 218 8.97 -10.03 -21.35
N ILE A 219 8.81 -8.85 -20.74
CA ILE A 219 8.12 -7.71 -21.35
C ILE A 219 9.10 -6.83 -22.09
N TYR A 220 10.15 -6.40 -21.39
CA TYR A 220 11.19 -5.58 -21.98
C TYR A 220 12.44 -5.58 -21.13
N SER A 221 13.53 -5.19 -21.77
CA SER A 221 14.70 -4.63 -21.11
C SER A 221 14.97 -3.23 -21.62
N LYS A 222 15.58 -2.42 -20.77
CA LYS A 222 16.03 -1.08 -21.09
C LYS A 222 17.40 -0.85 -20.48
N ASP A 223 18.34 -0.42 -21.30
CA ASP A 223 19.62 0.09 -20.82
C ASP A 223 19.38 1.42 -20.10
N LEU A 224 19.88 1.48 -18.88
CA LEU A 224 19.87 2.67 -18.06
C LEU A 224 21.13 3.47 -18.41
N ASN A 225 20.93 4.63 -19.04
CA ASN A 225 21.98 5.64 -19.14
C ASN A 225 22.15 6.29 -17.76
N VAL A 226 22.84 5.60 -16.87
CA VAL A 226 23.15 6.10 -15.53
C VAL A 226 24.42 6.93 -15.62
N GLN A 227 24.29 8.20 -16.03
CA GLN A 227 25.46 9.08 -16.04
C GLN A 227 25.92 9.48 -14.62
N ASP A 228 25.17 9.21 -13.55
CA ASP A 228 25.46 9.78 -12.21
C ASP A 228 25.36 8.83 -11.00
N GLY A 229 25.39 7.50 -11.18
CA GLY A 229 25.47 6.55 -10.05
C GLY A 229 24.31 6.56 -9.03
N LYS A 230 23.19 7.25 -9.29
CA LYS A 230 22.04 7.36 -8.37
C LYS A 230 20.97 6.29 -8.62
N TYR A 231 21.29 5.02 -8.39
CA TYR A 231 20.29 3.94 -8.34
C TYR A 231 19.25 4.05 -7.20
N PRO A 232 19.53 4.63 -6.03
CA PRO A 232 18.54 4.74 -4.94
C PRO A 232 17.28 5.53 -5.32
N ASP A 233 17.42 6.54 -6.19
CA ASP A 233 16.28 7.34 -6.66
C ASP A 233 15.38 6.57 -7.64
N TYR A 234 15.89 5.51 -8.28
CA TYR A 234 15.15 4.75 -9.28
C TYR A 234 14.06 3.87 -8.66
N LEU A 235 14.41 3.04 -7.66
CA LEU A 235 13.42 2.23 -6.94
C LEU A 235 12.40 3.14 -6.26
N LYS A 236 12.87 4.24 -5.66
CA LYS A 236 11.98 5.26 -5.10
C LYS A 236 11.01 5.80 -6.14
N ARG A 237 11.44 6.07 -7.37
CA ARG A 237 10.56 6.51 -8.48
C ARG A 237 9.57 5.43 -8.92
N ILE A 238 9.98 4.17 -8.96
CA ILE A 238 9.08 3.02 -9.22
C ILE A 238 8.02 2.94 -8.14
N PHE A 239 8.43 2.87 -6.87
CA PHE A 239 7.52 2.83 -5.72
C PHE A 239 6.60 4.03 -5.72
N THR A 240 7.14 5.23 -5.91
CA THR A 240 6.35 6.46 -6.00
C THR A 240 5.38 6.37 -7.17
N SER A 241 5.76 5.92 -8.36
CA SER A 241 4.85 5.84 -9.50
C SER A 241 3.70 4.85 -9.27
N PHE A 242 3.95 3.75 -8.57
CA PHE A 242 2.94 2.77 -8.21
C PHE A 242 2.07 3.21 -7.04
N GLU A 243 2.65 3.81 -6.01
CA GLU A 243 1.93 4.48 -4.92
C GLU A 243 1.05 5.61 -5.46
N LEU A 244 1.52 6.36 -6.47
CA LEU A 244 0.79 7.39 -7.22
C LEU A 244 -0.29 6.82 -8.17
N GLY A 245 -0.55 5.52 -8.15
CA GLY A 245 -1.68 4.91 -8.87
C GLY A 245 -1.52 4.82 -10.39
N LYS A 246 -0.29 4.87 -10.93
CA LYS A 246 0.01 4.63 -12.36
C LYS A 246 0.01 3.13 -12.73
N VAL A 247 -0.83 2.35 -12.07
CA VAL A 247 -1.01 0.90 -12.28
C VAL A 247 -1.84 0.57 -13.52
N GLU A 248 -2.51 1.57 -14.10
CA GLU A 248 -3.37 1.41 -15.28
C GLU A 248 -2.64 0.82 -16.49
N ILE A 249 -1.33 1.06 -16.63
CA ILE A 249 -0.53 0.46 -17.70
C ILE A 249 -0.48 -1.06 -17.54
N LEU A 250 -0.35 -1.54 -16.30
CA LEU A 250 -0.34 -2.97 -15.98
C LEU A 250 -1.73 -3.58 -16.18
N GLU A 251 -2.78 -2.86 -15.76
CA GLU A 251 -4.16 -3.31 -15.98
C GLU A 251 -4.51 -3.41 -17.48
N LYS A 252 -4.11 -2.43 -18.29
CA LYS A 252 -4.25 -2.48 -19.77
C LYS A 252 -3.48 -3.65 -20.37
N LEU A 253 -2.30 -3.97 -19.83
CA LEU A 253 -1.51 -5.10 -20.27
C LEU A 253 -2.22 -6.42 -19.95
N ILE A 254 -2.75 -6.59 -18.74
CA ILE A 254 -3.59 -7.75 -18.38
C ILE A 254 -4.82 -7.84 -19.30
N GLU A 255 -5.55 -6.75 -19.51
CA GLU A 255 -6.73 -6.72 -20.38
C GLU A 255 -6.41 -7.18 -21.82
N LYS A 256 -5.27 -6.72 -22.36
CA LYS A 256 -4.80 -7.15 -23.68
C LYS A 256 -4.43 -8.63 -23.72
N ILE A 257 -3.74 -9.13 -22.68
CA ILE A 257 -3.39 -10.56 -22.54
C ILE A 257 -4.66 -11.42 -22.50
N GLU A 258 -5.64 -11.06 -21.68
CA GLU A 258 -6.91 -11.80 -21.56
C GLU A 258 -7.72 -11.78 -22.87
N ARG A 259 -7.72 -10.66 -23.61
CA ARG A 259 -8.49 -10.52 -24.86
C ARG A 259 -7.88 -11.23 -26.05
N ARG A 260 -6.56 -11.11 -26.24
CA ARG A 260 -5.86 -11.57 -27.44
C ARG A 260 -5.17 -12.92 -27.27
N GLY A 261 -5.04 -13.40 -26.02
CA GLY A 261 -4.27 -14.59 -25.69
C GLY A 261 -2.75 -14.38 -25.81
N LEU A 262 -2.00 -15.36 -25.32
CA LEU A 262 -0.53 -15.29 -25.23
C LEU A 262 0.19 -15.36 -26.58
N SER A 263 -0.46 -15.86 -27.63
CA SER A 263 0.13 -15.99 -28.97
C SER A 263 0.40 -14.65 -29.66
N GLN A 264 -0.18 -13.55 -29.20
CA GLN A 264 0.00 -12.21 -29.78
C GLN A 264 0.83 -11.26 -28.90
N PHE A 265 1.58 -11.81 -27.95
CA PHE A 265 2.25 -11.04 -26.91
C PHE A 265 3.28 -10.02 -27.42
N SER A 266 4.09 -10.39 -28.40
CA SER A 266 5.10 -9.50 -29.00
C SER A 266 4.50 -8.24 -29.62
N ILE A 267 3.25 -8.32 -30.11
CA ILE A 267 2.51 -7.17 -30.66
C ILE A 267 2.01 -6.27 -29.52
N ILE A 268 1.52 -6.87 -28.43
CA ILE A 268 1.00 -6.16 -27.26
C ILE A 268 2.06 -5.30 -26.59
N VAL A 269 3.27 -5.85 -26.41
CA VAL A 269 4.43 -5.17 -25.81
C VAL A 269 4.80 -3.93 -26.63
N ASN A 270 4.97 -4.09 -27.94
CA ASN A 270 5.37 -3.01 -28.84
C ASN A 270 4.36 -1.86 -28.91
N GLU A 271 3.06 -2.14 -28.78
CA GLU A 271 2.01 -1.10 -28.72
C GLU A 271 2.05 -0.30 -27.42
N LEU A 272 2.39 -0.91 -26.28
CA LEU A 272 2.41 -0.24 -24.97
C LEU A 272 3.60 0.70 -24.83
N PHE A 273 4.77 0.35 -25.36
CA PHE A 273 5.94 1.23 -25.35
C PHE A 273 5.73 2.51 -26.14
N LYS A 274 4.92 2.46 -27.21
CA LYS A 274 4.53 3.66 -27.97
C LYS A 274 3.63 4.61 -27.19
N LEU A 275 2.90 4.12 -26.17
CA LEU A 275 2.04 4.95 -25.30
C LEU A 275 2.79 5.54 -24.10
N SER A 276 4.03 5.10 -23.84
CA SER A 276 4.87 5.57 -22.73
C SER A 276 5.90 6.64 -23.12
N LYS A 277 5.97 6.98 -24.42
CA LYS A 277 6.72 8.12 -24.96
C LYS A 277 5.77 9.31 -25.12
#